data_AF-A0A4U0F7S7-F1
#
_entry.id   AF-A0A4U0F7S7-F1
#
_cell.length_a   1.000
_cell.length_b   1.000
_cell.length_c   1.000
_cell.angle_alpha   90.00
_cell.angle_beta   90.00
_cell.angle_gamma   90.00
#
_symmetry.space_group_name_H-M   'P 1'
#
loop_
_entity.id
_entity.type
_entity.pdbx_description
1 polymer ?
#
loop_
_entity_poly.entity_id
_entity_poly.type
_entity_poly.pdbx_seq_one_letter_code
_entity_poly.pdbx_strand_id
1 'polypeptide(L)'
;MRITLCIVILFIGILSGCTEDKPTIAQELKNPDLSRIQSENKALHDQVIQLQEQLQATQQKYNDLQMSVQSSMAAQQPLATQYPDIADLTSVPQLQKIEIRDAKGSKTITDPDLLNSVSNLFVIKDTAPLGSPPIADIEPVDYLLTTANGTVKVSLVKMGIVSFDDLYPGEIYRVENDAYQLAKAFMSRPSYLGKESTVEKMVNSGLLKVDDKYDVWAAGRIRLIALAFYDAHKTEIKKPKTLSQARMKMTFYYFGKEIQMNLYDGKVEIQDGTLEQWFDLKPEDIEQIRAGFSAA
;
A
#
# COMPACT_ATOMS: atom_id res chain seq x y z
N MET A 1 33.23 -38.06 28.69
CA MET A 1 32.21 -37.85 29.74
C MET A 1 30.88 -37.61 29.02
N ARG A 2 30.13 -38.66 28.66
CA ARG A 2 29.01 -39.28 29.41
C ARG A 2 27.92 -38.24 29.76
N ILE A 3 26.75 -38.30 29.09
CA ILE A 3 25.45 -38.86 29.58
C ILE A 3 24.46 -37.65 29.68
N THR A 4 23.21 -37.59 29.19
CA THR A 4 22.22 -38.60 28.76
C THR A 4 21.14 -37.96 27.86
N LEU A 5 20.63 -38.78 26.94
CA LEU A 5 19.39 -38.64 26.19
C LEU A 5 18.24 -39.27 27.01
N CYS A 6 17.09 -38.61 27.18
CA CYS A 6 15.89 -39.23 27.77
C CYS A 6 14.81 -39.45 26.70
N ILE A 7 14.83 -40.66 26.14
CA ILE A 7 13.72 -41.29 25.42
C ILE A 7 12.90 -42.06 26.46
N VAL A 8 11.59 -41.81 26.54
CA VAL A 8 10.66 -42.67 27.28
C VAL A 8 9.79 -43.41 26.26
N ILE A 9 10.20 -44.65 25.99
CA ILE A 9 9.35 -45.73 25.47
C ILE A 9 8.91 -46.52 26.70
N LEU A 10 7.61 -46.68 26.91
CA LEU A 10 7.09 -47.63 27.90
C LEU A 10 6.33 -48.75 27.16
N PHE A 11 7.10 -49.77 26.80
CA PHE A 11 6.63 -51.11 26.45
C PHE A 11 6.47 -51.89 27.77
N ILE A 12 5.27 -52.35 28.09
CA ILE A 12 5.06 -53.44 29.05
C ILE A 12 4.44 -54.59 28.26
N GLY A 13 5.29 -55.57 27.95
CA GLY A 13 4.86 -56.93 27.68
C GLY A 13 4.98 -57.74 28.96
N ILE A 14 3.91 -58.45 29.33
CA ILE A 14 4.01 -59.65 30.16
C ILE A 14 3.67 -60.84 29.27
N LEU A 15 4.63 -61.74 29.21
CA LEU A 15 4.69 -62.98 28.47
C LEU A 15 4.05 -64.14 29.27
N SER A 16 3.47 -65.08 28.52
CA SER A 16 3.48 -66.54 28.75
C SER A 16 2.48 -67.20 29.72
N GLY A 17 1.55 -67.94 29.12
CA GLY A 17 1.46 -69.40 29.33
C GLY A 17 0.32 -69.93 30.21
N CYS A 18 -0.79 -70.36 29.58
CA CYS A 18 -1.55 -71.54 30.00
C CYS A 18 -2.27 -72.14 28.78
N THR A 19 -2.28 -73.46 28.74
CA THR A 19 -2.54 -74.39 27.64
C THR A 19 -4.01 -74.72 27.39
N GLU A 20 -4.26 -75.18 26.16
CA GLU A 20 -5.25 -76.17 25.70
C GLU A 20 -6.73 -75.81 25.48
N ASP A 21 -7.11 -76.03 24.20
CA ASP A 21 -8.34 -76.57 23.65
C ASP A 21 -9.73 -75.97 23.95
N LYS A 22 -10.30 -75.42 22.86
CA LYS A 22 -11.72 -75.10 22.58
C LYS A 22 -12.62 -76.34 22.81
N PRO A 23 -13.96 -76.24 22.92
CA PRO A 23 -14.85 -75.17 22.42
C PRO A 23 -15.92 -74.76 23.46
N THR A 24 -16.71 -73.69 23.31
CA THR A 24 -17.95 -73.74 22.53
C THR A 24 -18.63 -72.37 22.60
N ILE A 25 -19.02 -71.92 21.42
CA ILE A 25 -20.01 -70.91 21.05
C ILE A 25 -21.04 -70.62 22.14
N ALA A 26 -21.09 -69.38 22.63
CA ALA A 26 -22.35 -68.72 23.03
C ALA A 26 -22.09 -67.23 23.33
N GLN A 27 -22.01 -66.42 22.29
CA GLN A 27 -22.91 -65.27 22.08
C GLN A 27 -22.31 -64.38 21.00
N GLU A 28 -22.79 -64.59 19.78
CA GLU A 28 -23.00 -63.51 18.84
C GLU A 28 -23.77 -62.40 19.56
N LEU A 29 -23.08 -61.41 20.11
CA LEU A 29 -23.60 -60.06 20.11
C LEU A 29 -23.36 -59.52 18.71
N LYS A 30 -24.25 -59.87 17.79
CA LYS A 30 -24.56 -59.07 16.61
C LYS A 30 -25.06 -57.73 17.13
N ASN A 31 -24.13 -56.88 17.57
CA ASN A 31 -24.41 -55.51 17.88
C ASN A 31 -24.11 -54.73 16.60
N PRO A 32 -25.14 -54.33 15.82
CA PRO A 32 -24.95 -53.64 14.53
C PRO A 32 -24.11 -52.37 14.63
N ASP A 33 -23.96 -51.82 15.84
CA ASP A 33 -23.08 -50.69 16.13
C ASP A 33 -21.59 -51.02 16.02
N LEU A 34 -21.13 -52.24 16.32
CA LEU A 34 -19.70 -52.55 16.33
C LEU A 34 -19.12 -52.65 14.91
N SER A 35 -19.87 -53.26 13.99
CA SER A 35 -19.51 -53.30 12.56
C SER A 35 -19.56 -51.90 11.93
N ARG A 36 -20.51 -51.06 12.36
CA ARG A 36 -20.62 -49.67 11.89
C ARG A 36 -19.43 -48.85 12.37
N ILE A 37 -19.08 -48.92 13.65
CA ILE A 37 -17.91 -48.24 14.23
C ILE A 37 -16.60 -48.72 13.58
N GLN A 38 -16.45 -50.01 13.28
CA GLN A 38 -15.26 -50.51 12.58
C GLN A 38 -15.17 -50.00 11.14
N SER A 39 -16.31 -49.90 10.43
CA SER A 39 -16.36 -49.32 9.09
C SER A 39 -16.06 -47.82 9.08
N GLU A 40 -16.60 -47.07 10.05
CA GLU A 40 -16.35 -45.64 10.23
C GLU A 40 -14.88 -45.37 10.61
N ASN A 41 -14.30 -46.15 11.51
CA ASN A 41 -12.88 -46.04 11.87
C ASN A 41 -11.96 -46.33 10.68
N LYS A 42 -12.29 -47.32 9.84
CA LYS A 42 -11.54 -47.58 8.61
C LYS A 42 -11.65 -46.42 7.62
N ALA A 43 -12.86 -45.91 7.40
CA ALA A 43 -13.07 -44.77 6.51
C ALA A 43 -12.35 -43.50 6.99
N LEU A 44 -12.36 -43.23 8.30
CA LEU A 44 -11.62 -42.13 8.92
C LEU A 44 -10.11 -42.33 8.80
N HIS A 45 -9.62 -43.55 8.98
CA HIS A 45 -8.20 -43.86 8.82
C HIS A 45 -7.73 -43.64 7.38
N ASP A 46 -8.50 -44.10 6.39
CA ASP A 46 -8.22 -43.89 4.97
C ASP A 46 -8.25 -42.40 4.60
N GLN A 47 -9.18 -41.61 5.18
CA GLN A 47 -9.22 -40.16 5.01
C GLN A 47 -7.99 -39.46 5.61
N VAL A 48 -7.54 -39.88 6.80
CA VAL A 48 -6.34 -39.32 7.43
C VAL A 48 -5.10 -39.59 6.57
N ILE A 49 -4.98 -40.78 5.98
CA ILE A 49 -3.87 -41.11 5.07
C ILE A 49 -3.92 -40.21 3.83
N GLN A 50 -5.08 -40.08 3.18
CA GLN A 50 -5.22 -39.21 2.01
C GLN A 50 -4.87 -37.75 2.32
N LEU A 51 -5.30 -37.23 3.48
CA LEU A 51 -4.97 -35.87 3.90
C LEU A 51 -3.47 -35.71 4.19
N GLN A 52 -2.81 -36.72 4.77
CA GLN A 52 -1.36 -36.70 4.98
C GLN A 52 -0.59 -36.70 3.65
N GLU A 53 -1.02 -37.50 2.67
CA GLU A 53 -0.42 -37.51 1.34
C GLU A 53 -0.62 -36.17 0.61
N GLN A 54 -1.82 -35.59 0.69
CA GLN A 54 -2.09 -34.25 0.13
C GLN A 54 -1.26 -33.16 0.81
N LEU A 55 -1.10 -33.23 2.14
CA LEU A 55 -0.27 -32.28 2.88
C LEU A 55 1.20 -32.41 2.46
N GLN A 56 1.72 -33.63 2.35
CA GLN A 56 3.10 -33.87 1.89
C GLN A 56 3.33 -33.38 0.46
N ALA A 57 2.41 -33.66 -0.46
CA ALA A 57 2.49 -33.18 -1.84
C ALA A 57 2.43 -31.65 -1.92
N THR A 58 1.59 -31.03 -1.10
CA THR A 58 1.49 -29.56 -1.00
C THR A 58 2.76 -28.96 -0.41
N GLN A 59 3.33 -29.58 0.62
CA GLN A 59 4.58 -29.15 1.24
C GLN A 59 5.76 -29.26 0.27
N GLN A 60 5.84 -30.35 -0.51
CA GLN A 60 6.85 -30.50 -1.56
C GLN A 60 6.69 -29.42 -2.62
N LYS A 61 5.47 -29.20 -3.11
CA LYS A 61 5.20 -28.13 -4.10
C LYS A 61 5.57 -26.74 -3.56
N TYR A 62 5.33 -26.48 -2.28
CA TYR A 62 5.72 -25.23 -1.62
C TYR A 62 7.24 -25.09 -1.54
N ASN A 63 7.95 -26.15 -1.16
CA ASN A 63 9.42 -26.16 -1.10
C ASN A 63 10.05 -25.99 -2.49
N ASP A 64 9.49 -26.64 -3.51
CA ASP A 64 9.94 -26.50 -4.90
C ASP A 64 9.71 -25.07 -5.41
N LEU A 65 8.56 -24.46 -5.07
CA LEU A 65 8.31 -23.04 -5.35
C LEU A 65 9.33 -22.14 -4.64
N GLN A 66 9.62 -22.39 -3.35
CA GLN A 66 10.59 -21.62 -2.60
C GLN A 66 11.99 -21.71 -3.24
N MET A 67 12.45 -22.89 -3.62
CA MET A 67 13.75 -23.07 -4.29
C MET A 67 13.79 -22.40 -5.67
N SER A 68 12.68 -22.44 -6.43
CA SER A 68 12.57 -21.76 -7.73
C SER A 68 12.60 -20.23 -7.57
N VAL A 69 11.90 -19.68 -6.57
CA VAL A 69 11.94 -18.25 -6.23
C VAL A 69 13.34 -17.85 -5.76
N GLN A 70 13.97 -18.66 -4.90
CA GLN A 70 15.28 -18.33 -4.34
C GLN A 70 16.40 -18.40 -5.40
N SER A 71 16.33 -19.35 -6.34
CA SER A 71 17.28 -19.46 -7.46
C SER A 71 17.08 -18.37 -8.50
N SER A 72 15.83 -17.95 -8.77
CA SER A 72 15.56 -16.79 -9.64
C SER A 72 16.01 -15.47 -9.02
N MET A 73 15.90 -15.30 -7.69
CA MET A 73 16.44 -14.13 -6.99
C MET A 73 17.99 -14.10 -6.98
N ALA A 74 18.66 -15.25 -6.92
CA ALA A 74 20.13 -15.33 -6.94
C ALA A 74 20.75 -15.06 -8.33
N ALA A 75 19.95 -15.13 -9.41
CA ALA A 75 20.41 -14.94 -10.80
C ALA A 75 20.02 -13.57 -11.39
N GLN A 76 19.29 -12.73 -10.66
CA GLN A 76 18.90 -11.40 -11.14
C GLN A 76 20.10 -10.45 -11.08
N GLN A 77 20.56 -10.01 -12.26
CA GLN A 77 21.44 -8.84 -12.34
C GLN A 77 20.71 -7.62 -11.76
N PRO A 78 21.43 -6.65 -11.17
CA PRO A 78 20.81 -5.40 -10.73
C PRO A 78 20.02 -4.76 -11.89
N LEU A 79 18.83 -4.24 -11.61
CA LEU A 79 17.97 -3.59 -12.62
C LEU A 79 18.71 -2.53 -13.44
N ALA A 80 19.61 -1.77 -12.80
CA ALA A 80 20.45 -0.78 -13.46
C ALA A 80 21.36 -1.36 -14.56
N THR A 81 21.79 -2.61 -14.41
CA THR A 81 22.61 -3.31 -15.40
C THR A 81 21.75 -3.85 -16.54
N GLN A 82 20.55 -4.32 -16.23
CA GLN A 82 19.61 -4.83 -17.23
C GLN A 82 18.99 -3.72 -18.07
N TYR A 83 18.76 -2.54 -17.48
CA TYR A 83 18.07 -1.41 -18.10
C TYR A 83 18.87 -0.10 -17.93
N PRO A 84 19.94 0.09 -18.72
CA PRO A 84 20.84 1.22 -18.57
C PRO A 84 20.18 2.59 -18.83
N ASP A 85 19.19 2.64 -19.72
CA ASP A 85 18.53 3.90 -20.11
C ASP A 85 17.65 4.49 -19.00
N ILE A 86 17.28 3.67 -17.99
CA ILE A 86 16.49 4.07 -16.83
C ILE A 86 17.25 3.82 -15.51
N ALA A 87 18.57 3.59 -15.58
CA ALA A 87 19.39 3.27 -14.41
C ALA A 87 19.31 4.35 -13.32
N ASP A 88 19.25 5.63 -13.71
CA ASP A 88 19.07 6.77 -12.80
C ASP A 88 17.79 6.67 -11.93
N LEU A 89 16.78 5.97 -12.43
CA LEU A 89 15.50 5.77 -11.74
C LEU A 89 15.49 4.51 -10.86
N THR A 90 16.56 3.70 -10.83
CA THR A 90 16.66 2.53 -9.94
C THR A 90 17.17 2.88 -8.53
N SER A 91 17.54 4.14 -8.34
CA SER A 91 17.88 4.76 -7.06
C SER A 91 17.22 6.13 -6.98
N VAL A 92 17.31 6.84 -5.85
CA VAL A 92 16.69 8.17 -5.68
C VAL A 92 17.24 9.14 -6.74
N PRO A 93 16.45 9.51 -7.77
CA PRO A 93 16.96 10.31 -8.86
C PRO A 93 17.18 11.75 -8.39
N GLN A 94 18.22 12.39 -8.90
CA GLN A 94 18.41 13.84 -8.74
C GLN A 94 17.66 14.56 -9.85
N LEU A 95 16.37 14.78 -9.64
CA LEU A 95 15.50 15.42 -10.63
C LEU A 95 15.80 16.92 -10.73
N GLN A 96 16.00 17.39 -11.95
CA GLN A 96 16.14 18.82 -12.26
C GLN A 96 14.81 19.45 -12.70
N LYS A 97 13.91 18.62 -13.24
CA LYS A 97 12.60 19.04 -13.73
C LYS A 97 11.68 17.83 -13.83
N ILE A 98 10.41 18.04 -13.49
CA ILE A 98 9.32 17.12 -13.81
C ILE A 98 8.35 17.88 -14.73
N GLU A 99 8.04 17.31 -15.89
CA GLU A 99 6.93 17.80 -16.72
C GLU A 99 5.82 16.74 -16.75
N ILE A 100 4.62 17.11 -16.31
CA ILE A 100 3.43 16.25 -16.34
C ILE A 100 2.63 16.63 -17.57
N ARG A 101 2.24 15.65 -18.39
CA ARG A 101 1.53 15.85 -19.66
C ARG A 101 0.25 15.01 -19.70
N ASP A 102 -0.81 15.61 -20.20
CA ASP A 102 -2.06 14.95 -20.55
C ASP A 102 -2.61 15.48 -21.88
N ALA A 103 -3.81 15.05 -22.28
CA ALA A 103 -4.45 15.52 -23.50
C ALA A 103 -4.87 17.01 -23.47
N LYS A 104 -4.93 17.63 -22.30
CA LYS A 104 -5.39 19.02 -22.08
C LYS A 104 -4.23 20.00 -21.93
N GLY A 105 -3.01 19.55 -21.64
CA GLY A 105 -1.82 20.38 -21.61
C GLY A 105 -0.67 19.76 -20.82
N SER A 106 0.24 20.63 -20.36
CA SER A 106 1.35 20.21 -19.51
C SER A 106 1.59 21.16 -18.35
N LYS A 107 2.23 20.63 -17.30
CA LYS A 107 2.69 21.36 -16.13
C LYS A 107 4.14 21.03 -15.83
N THR A 108 4.93 22.06 -15.58
CA THR A 108 6.36 21.92 -15.28
C THR A 108 6.61 22.28 -13.83
N ILE A 109 7.33 21.41 -13.12
CA ILE A 109 7.81 21.58 -11.75
C ILE A 109 9.34 21.73 -11.81
N THR A 110 9.83 22.84 -11.26
CA THR A 110 11.27 23.17 -11.16
C THR A 110 11.68 23.62 -9.76
N ASP A 111 10.74 23.65 -8.81
CA ASP A 111 11.01 23.98 -7.41
C ASP A 111 11.92 22.89 -6.80
N PRO A 112 13.17 23.22 -6.41
CA PRO A 112 14.12 22.23 -5.90
C PRO A 112 13.64 21.50 -4.65
N ASP A 113 12.91 22.18 -3.76
CA ASP A 113 12.44 21.59 -2.50
C ASP A 113 11.37 20.53 -2.79
N LEU A 114 10.44 20.85 -3.69
CA LEU A 114 9.43 19.92 -4.16
C LEU A 114 10.04 18.77 -4.97
N LEU A 115 10.99 19.05 -5.86
CA LEU A 115 11.68 18.00 -6.63
C LEU A 115 12.39 17.01 -5.70
N ASN A 116 13.09 17.50 -4.67
CA ASN A 116 13.75 16.66 -3.68
C ASN A 116 12.74 15.81 -2.89
N SER A 117 11.60 16.38 -2.49
CA SER A 117 10.61 15.68 -1.67
C SER A 117 9.88 14.57 -2.44
N VAL A 118 9.76 14.69 -3.76
CA VAL A 118 8.99 13.76 -4.62
C VAL A 118 9.86 12.82 -5.44
N SER A 119 11.18 13.00 -5.49
CA SER A 119 12.08 12.18 -6.32
C SER A 119 11.95 10.68 -6.04
N ASN A 120 11.74 10.30 -4.78
CA ASN A 120 11.53 8.91 -4.38
C ASN A 120 10.30 8.25 -5.01
N LEU A 121 9.32 9.04 -5.48
CA LEU A 121 8.10 8.50 -6.08
C LEU A 121 8.36 7.70 -7.36
N PHE A 122 9.44 8.03 -8.06
CA PHE A 122 9.76 7.49 -9.38
C PHE A 122 10.84 6.39 -9.32
N VAL A 123 11.23 5.96 -8.12
CA VAL A 123 12.21 4.88 -7.97
C VAL A 123 11.61 3.56 -8.42
N ILE A 124 12.24 2.92 -9.41
CA ILE A 124 11.92 1.60 -9.92
C ILE A 124 12.34 0.56 -8.89
N LYS A 125 11.36 -0.17 -8.37
CA LYS A 125 11.57 -1.23 -7.36
C LYS A 125 11.88 -2.58 -8.00
N ASP A 126 11.07 -2.96 -9.00
CA ASP A 126 11.16 -4.20 -9.76
C ASP A 126 10.24 -4.16 -11.00
N THR A 127 10.29 -5.20 -11.81
CA THR A 127 9.31 -5.44 -12.87
C THR A 127 7.99 -5.92 -12.26
N ALA A 128 6.87 -5.42 -12.77
CA ALA A 128 5.56 -5.74 -12.24
C ALA A 128 4.85 -6.81 -13.11
N PRO A 129 4.16 -7.81 -12.53
CA PRO A 129 3.22 -8.61 -13.30
C PRO A 129 1.99 -7.77 -13.69
N LEU A 130 1.40 -8.06 -14.85
CA LEU A 130 0.11 -7.50 -15.29
C LEU A 130 -1.01 -7.92 -14.30
N GLY A 131 -1.18 -7.19 -13.21
CA GLY A 131 -2.10 -7.61 -12.15
C GLY A 131 -2.53 -6.51 -11.20
N SER A 132 -3.27 -5.52 -11.69
CA SER A 132 -4.10 -4.56 -10.91
C SER A 132 -4.89 -3.66 -11.87
N PRO A 133 -6.07 -3.17 -11.47
CA PRO A 133 -6.96 -2.35 -12.31
C PRO A 133 -6.41 -0.93 -12.57
N PRO A 134 -6.93 -0.21 -13.58
CA PRO A 134 -6.56 1.17 -13.90
C PRO A 134 -6.93 2.16 -12.78
N ILE A 135 -6.28 3.34 -12.77
CA ILE A 135 -6.60 4.43 -11.85
C ILE A 135 -7.92 5.09 -12.27
N ALA A 136 -8.89 5.18 -11.36
CA ALA A 136 -10.22 5.71 -11.68
C ALA A 136 -10.36 7.24 -11.52
N ASP A 137 -9.44 7.90 -10.81
CA ASP A 137 -9.57 9.31 -10.42
C ASP A 137 -8.64 10.28 -11.17
N ILE A 138 -7.79 9.80 -12.08
CA ILE A 138 -7.00 10.64 -12.99
C ILE A 138 -7.13 10.16 -14.44
N GLU A 139 -7.04 11.10 -15.39
CA GLU A 139 -6.83 10.75 -16.80
C GLU A 139 -5.41 10.17 -16.99
N PRO A 140 -5.16 9.39 -18.05
CA PRO A 140 -3.80 8.94 -18.37
C PRO A 140 -2.85 10.13 -18.48
N VAL A 141 -1.68 10.01 -17.83
CA VAL A 141 -0.65 11.05 -17.81
C VAL A 141 0.72 10.47 -18.11
N ASP A 142 1.54 11.27 -18.77
CA ASP A 142 2.96 11.03 -18.95
C ASP A 142 3.77 11.99 -18.09
N TYR A 143 4.83 11.48 -17.46
CA TYR A 143 5.85 12.26 -16.79
C TYR A 143 7.11 12.30 -17.66
N LEU A 144 7.62 13.49 -17.96
CA LEU A 144 9.00 13.64 -18.39
C LEU A 144 9.86 13.98 -17.18
N LEU A 145 10.75 13.06 -16.83
CA LEU A 145 11.68 13.19 -15.73
C LEU A 145 13.04 13.59 -16.30
N THR A 146 13.51 14.80 -15.99
CA THR A 146 14.83 15.28 -16.41
C THR A 146 15.83 15.11 -15.27
N THR A 147 16.91 14.36 -15.52
CA THR A 147 18.10 14.25 -14.67
C THR A 147 19.30 14.90 -15.37
N ALA A 148 20.47 14.87 -14.73
CA ALA A 148 21.71 15.31 -15.36
C ALA A 148 22.10 14.46 -16.60
N ASN A 149 21.62 13.21 -16.68
CA ASN A 149 21.99 12.28 -17.76
C ASN A 149 21.01 12.30 -18.94
N GLY A 150 19.83 12.91 -18.79
CA GLY A 150 18.87 13.01 -19.88
C GLY A 150 17.44 13.26 -19.41
N THR A 151 16.50 13.11 -20.33
CA THR A 151 15.07 13.16 -20.03
C THR A 151 14.42 11.86 -20.46
N VAL A 152 13.67 11.25 -19.54
CA VAL A 152 12.97 9.99 -19.76
C VAL A 152 11.46 10.21 -19.69
N LYS A 153 10.72 9.67 -20.67
CA LYS A 153 9.25 9.64 -20.64
C LYS A 153 8.79 8.41 -19.86
N VAL A 154 7.93 8.65 -18.87
CA VAL A 154 7.37 7.64 -17.98
C VAL A 154 5.85 7.73 -18.08
N SER A 155 5.23 6.70 -18.62
CA SER A 155 3.77 6.62 -18.74
C SER A 155 3.20 5.96 -17.50
N LEU A 156 2.27 6.64 -16.82
CA LEU A 156 1.63 6.07 -15.64
C LEU A 156 0.50 5.12 -16.09
N VAL A 157 0.70 3.83 -15.89
CA VAL A 157 -0.26 2.79 -16.30
C VAL A 157 -1.36 2.65 -15.25
N LYS A 158 -0.97 2.65 -13.97
CA LYS A 158 -1.87 2.59 -12.81
C LYS A 158 -1.14 2.95 -11.51
N MET A 159 -1.82 2.89 -10.36
CA MET A 159 -1.22 3.21 -9.06
C MET A 159 0.03 2.37 -8.84
N GLY A 160 1.16 3.04 -8.63
CA GLY A 160 2.46 2.40 -8.40
C GLY A 160 3.03 1.62 -9.57
N ILE A 161 2.49 1.76 -10.79
CA ILE A 161 2.98 1.03 -11.97
C ILE A 161 3.10 1.95 -13.17
N VAL A 162 4.29 1.92 -13.77
CA VAL A 162 4.68 2.77 -14.91
C VAL A 162 5.21 1.92 -16.07
N SER A 163 5.23 2.50 -17.27
CA SER A 163 5.90 1.96 -18.44
C SER A 163 6.83 2.99 -19.09
N PHE A 164 7.77 2.48 -19.87
CA PHE A 164 8.72 3.28 -20.66
C PHE A 164 8.57 2.87 -22.13
N ASP A 165 7.39 3.12 -22.70
CA ASP A 165 6.99 2.57 -24.01
C ASP A 165 7.96 2.89 -25.15
N ASP A 166 8.70 4.00 -25.06
CA ASP A 166 9.69 4.41 -26.06
C ASP A 166 11.03 3.65 -25.94
N LEU A 167 11.33 3.08 -24.77
CA LEU A 167 12.61 2.43 -24.45
C LEU A 167 12.46 0.90 -24.35
N TYR A 168 11.44 0.44 -23.62
CA TYR A 168 11.19 -0.97 -23.32
C TYR A 168 9.69 -1.29 -23.54
N PRO A 169 9.26 -1.43 -24.81
CA PRO A 169 7.85 -1.61 -25.15
C PRO A 169 7.26 -2.89 -24.53
N GLY A 170 6.13 -2.76 -23.85
CA GLY A 170 5.42 -3.89 -23.23
C GLY A 170 5.96 -4.30 -21.86
N GLU A 171 7.04 -3.69 -21.38
CA GLU A 171 7.50 -3.86 -20.01
C GLU A 171 6.86 -2.84 -19.06
N ILE A 172 6.58 -3.29 -17.83
CA ILE A 172 6.01 -2.45 -16.78
C ILE A 172 6.79 -2.62 -15.49
N TYR A 173 6.87 -1.53 -14.73
CA TYR A 173 7.73 -1.42 -13.56
C TYR A 173 6.94 -0.89 -12.38
N ARG A 174 7.30 -1.34 -11.18
CA ARG A 174 6.71 -0.85 -9.94
C ARG A 174 7.48 0.35 -9.41
N VAL A 175 6.73 1.37 -9.00
CA VAL A 175 7.21 2.59 -8.33
C VAL A 175 6.40 2.84 -7.05
N GLU A 176 6.51 4.01 -6.42
CA GLU A 176 5.64 4.34 -5.29
C GLU A 176 4.18 4.52 -5.71
N ASN A 177 3.26 4.06 -4.86
CA ASN A 177 1.84 4.12 -5.14
C ASN A 177 1.32 5.54 -5.32
N ASP A 178 1.98 6.52 -4.70
CA ASP A 178 1.59 7.93 -4.71
C ASP A 178 2.17 8.74 -5.88
N ALA A 179 2.89 8.13 -6.83
CA ALA A 179 3.45 8.86 -7.99
C ALA A 179 2.39 9.65 -8.78
N TYR A 180 1.16 9.12 -8.85
CA TYR A 180 0.01 9.77 -9.50
C TYR A 180 -0.46 11.06 -8.84
N GLN A 181 -0.09 11.28 -7.57
CA GLN A 181 -0.57 12.41 -6.78
C GLN A 181 -0.09 13.76 -7.33
N LEU A 182 1.06 13.79 -8.01
CA LEU A 182 1.53 15.00 -8.68
C LEU A 182 0.59 15.40 -9.83
N ALA A 183 0.13 14.45 -10.63
CA ALA A 183 -0.88 14.73 -11.64
C ALA A 183 -2.18 15.21 -10.99
N LYS A 184 -2.61 14.57 -9.90
CA LYS A 184 -3.79 15.00 -9.14
C LYS A 184 -3.66 16.40 -8.56
N ALA A 185 -2.46 16.82 -8.14
CA ALA A 185 -2.20 18.14 -7.58
C ALA A 185 -2.21 19.24 -8.65
N PHE A 186 -1.62 19.01 -9.82
CA PHE A 186 -1.27 20.08 -10.76
C PHE A 186 -2.01 20.06 -12.09
N MET A 187 -2.51 18.90 -12.54
CA MET A 187 -3.16 18.77 -13.84
C MET A 187 -4.60 19.24 -13.83
N SER A 188 -5.20 19.30 -15.02
CA SER A 188 -6.60 19.69 -15.14
C SER A 188 -7.51 18.62 -14.57
N ARG A 189 -8.54 19.07 -13.85
CA ARG A 189 -9.55 18.18 -13.28
C ARG A 189 -10.27 17.38 -14.39
N PRO A 190 -10.43 16.05 -14.24
CA PRO A 190 -11.23 15.27 -15.17
C PRO A 190 -12.70 15.72 -15.21
N SER A 191 -13.31 15.67 -16.39
CA SER A 191 -14.69 16.15 -16.62
C SER A 191 -15.76 15.24 -16.01
N TYR A 192 -15.43 13.96 -15.81
CA TYR A 192 -16.34 12.97 -15.23
C TYR A 192 -16.48 13.07 -13.70
N LEU A 193 -15.62 13.85 -13.03
CA LEU A 193 -15.75 14.10 -11.60
C LEU A 193 -16.89 15.11 -11.35
N GLY A 194 -17.92 14.71 -10.60
CA GLY A 194 -19.05 15.57 -10.20
C GLY A 194 -18.64 16.69 -9.25
N LYS A 195 -19.50 17.68 -8.96
CA LYS A 195 -19.13 18.80 -8.06
C LYS A 195 -18.75 18.28 -6.66
N GLU A 196 -17.68 18.83 -6.09
CA GLU A 196 -17.16 18.46 -4.77
C GLU A 196 -17.17 19.67 -3.84
N SER A 197 -17.48 19.41 -2.56
CA SER A 197 -17.31 20.35 -1.45
C SER A 197 -15.84 20.64 -1.17
N THR A 198 -15.56 21.73 -0.45
CA THR A 198 -14.19 22.11 -0.07
C THR A 198 -13.46 20.99 0.67
N VAL A 199 -14.13 20.31 1.60
CA VAL A 199 -13.55 19.20 2.35
C VAL A 199 -13.25 18.00 1.46
N GLU A 200 -14.16 17.63 0.55
CA GLU A 200 -13.91 16.53 -0.39
C GLU A 200 -12.68 16.80 -1.25
N LYS A 201 -12.52 18.04 -1.74
CA LYS A 201 -11.32 18.45 -2.46
C LYS A 201 -10.04 18.34 -1.60
N MET A 202 -10.10 18.76 -0.34
CA MET A 202 -8.97 18.63 0.59
C MET A 202 -8.59 17.16 0.81
N VAL A 203 -9.58 16.29 1.05
CA VAL A 203 -9.37 14.83 1.21
C VAL A 203 -8.76 14.22 -0.04
N ASN A 204 -9.16 14.70 -1.21
CA ASN A 204 -8.69 14.22 -2.50
C ASN A 204 -7.50 15.01 -3.05
N SER A 205 -6.86 15.88 -2.27
CA SER A 205 -5.70 16.64 -2.76
C SER A 205 -4.50 15.74 -2.99
N GLY A 206 -3.69 16.08 -4.01
CA GLY A 206 -2.51 15.30 -4.36
C GLY A 206 -1.24 15.77 -3.66
N LEU A 207 -1.22 17.00 -3.18
CA LEU A 207 -0.10 17.52 -2.42
C LEU A 207 -0.63 18.41 -1.31
N LEU A 208 0.02 18.35 -0.16
CA LEU A 208 -0.19 19.26 0.95
C LEU A 208 1.14 19.91 1.31
N LYS A 209 1.20 21.23 1.26
CA LYS A 209 2.34 22.02 1.74
C LYS A 209 2.04 22.60 3.12
N VAL A 210 2.98 22.48 4.07
CA VAL A 210 2.83 22.95 5.45
C VAL A 210 3.92 23.96 5.79
N ASP A 211 3.52 25.16 6.23
CA ASP A 211 4.39 26.28 6.66
C ASP A 211 5.53 26.62 5.68
N ASP A 212 5.30 26.42 4.38
CA ASP A 212 6.27 26.54 3.30
C ASP A 212 7.52 25.64 3.41
N LYS A 213 7.50 24.64 4.30
CA LYS A 213 8.67 23.82 4.65
C LYS A 213 8.53 22.36 4.26
N TYR A 214 7.30 21.84 4.30
CA TYR A 214 7.08 20.41 4.22
C TYR A 214 6.06 20.09 3.15
N ASP A 215 6.43 19.19 2.25
CA ASP A 215 5.57 18.64 1.22
C ASP A 215 5.12 17.23 1.64
N VAL A 216 3.81 17.03 1.68
CA VAL A 216 3.18 15.75 1.98
C VAL A 216 2.43 15.30 0.74
N TRP A 217 2.93 14.25 0.08
CA TRP A 217 2.34 13.66 -1.13
C TRP A 217 1.62 12.34 -0.88
N ALA A 218 1.78 11.74 0.31
CA ALA A 218 1.14 10.47 0.64
C ALA A 218 -0.38 10.65 0.81
N ALA A 219 -1.17 9.99 -0.05
CA ALA A 219 -2.64 10.13 -0.09
C ALA A 219 -3.28 9.97 1.29
N GLY A 220 -2.86 8.92 2.01
CA GLY A 220 -3.38 8.58 3.32
C GLY A 220 -3.13 9.67 4.36
N ARG A 221 -1.97 10.33 4.31
CA ARG A 221 -1.62 11.41 5.25
C ARG A 221 -2.42 12.67 4.97
N ILE A 222 -2.54 13.08 3.71
CA ILE A 222 -3.36 14.22 3.30
C ILE A 222 -4.81 14.00 3.75
N ARG A 223 -5.35 12.81 3.48
CA ARG A 223 -6.69 12.41 3.90
C ARG A 223 -6.88 12.46 5.41
N LEU A 224 -5.94 11.95 6.20
CA LEU A 224 -6.02 11.98 7.66
C LEU A 224 -6.15 13.40 8.20
N ILE A 225 -5.35 14.34 7.68
CA ILE A 225 -5.38 15.76 8.10
C ILE A 225 -6.71 16.41 7.71
N ALA A 226 -7.17 16.20 6.48
CA ALA A 226 -8.44 16.75 6.01
C ALA A 226 -9.64 16.19 6.80
N LEU A 227 -9.62 14.90 7.12
CA LEU A 227 -10.65 14.26 7.94
C LEU A 227 -10.64 14.74 9.39
N ALA A 228 -9.47 15.00 9.98
CA ALA A 228 -9.40 15.58 11.32
C ALA A 228 -10.14 16.93 11.40
N PHE A 229 -10.04 17.76 10.37
CA PHE A 229 -10.85 18.99 10.28
C PHE A 229 -12.34 18.71 10.02
N TYR A 230 -12.66 17.73 9.19
CA TYR A 230 -14.04 17.34 8.92
C TYR A 230 -14.77 16.84 10.17
N ASP A 231 -14.09 16.05 11.00
CA ASP A 231 -14.64 15.46 12.22
C ASP A 231 -14.60 16.42 13.42
N ALA A 232 -13.82 17.50 13.33
CA ALA A 232 -13.75 18.52 14.38
C ALA A 232 -15.12 19.16 14.67
N HIS A 233 -15.34 19.43 15.96
CA HIS A 233 -16.52 20.14 16.46
C HIS A 233 -16.42 21.64 16.14
N LYS A 234 -16.79 22.00 14.91
CA LYS A 234 -16.67 23.35 14.37
C LYS A 234 -18.01 24.09 14.33
N THR A 235 -17.97 25.39 14.64
CA THR A 235 -19.09 26.31 14.42
C THR A 235 -18.66 27.36 13.41
N GLU A 236 -19.42 27.54 12.33
CA GLU A 236 -19.13 28.59 11.35
C GLU A 236 -19.37 29.98 11.97
N ILE A 237 -18.39 30.87 11.79
CA ILE A 237 -18.39 32.23 12.32
C ILE A 237 -18.11 33.24 11.21
N LYS A 238 -18.32 34.52 11.51
CA LYS A 238 -17.84 35.60 10.63
C LYS A 238 -16.34 35.80 10.81
N LYS A 239 -15.69 36.34 9.78
CA LYS A 239 -14.28 36.76 9.84
C LYS A 239 -13.99 37.57 11.11
N PRO A 240 -13.04 37.14 11.96
CA PRO A 240 -12.66 37.87 13.15
C PRO A 240 -12.04 39.22 12.80
N LYS A 241 -12.32 40.24 13.62
CA LYS A 241 -11.75 41.59 13.44
C LYS A 241 -10.27 41.67 13.81
N THR A 242 -9.83 40.81 14.72
CA THR A 242 -8.46 40.74 15.23
C THR A 242 -8.02 39.29 15.25
N LEU A 243 -6.85 39.02 14.67
CA LEU A 243 -6.26 37.68 14.56
C LEU A 243 -4.82 37.73 15.04
N SER A 244 -4.42 36.68 15.76
CA SER A 244 -3.00 36.38 15.99
C SER A 244 -2.37 35.88 14.68
N GLN A 245 -1.04 35.75 14.67
CA GLN A 245 -0.37 35.01 13.61
C GLN A 245 -0.87 33.55 13.59
N ALA A 246 -1.10 33.01 12.40
CA ALA A 246 -1.44 31.60 12.23
C ALA A 246 -0.34 30.71 12.84
N ARG A 247 -0.75 29.71 13.62
CA ARG A 247 0.14 28.70 14.21
C ARG A 247 0.66 27.72 13.17
N MET A 248 -0.13 27.48 12.13
CA MET A 248 0.19 26.56 11.05
C MET A 248 -0.61 26.97 9.81
N LYS A 249 0.04 26.95 8.66
CA LYS A 249 -0.58 27.17 7.35
C LYS A 249 -0.43 25.91 6.52
N MET A 250 -1.53 25.51 5.91
CA MET A 250 -1.61 24.32 5.07
C MET A 250 -2.19 24.70 3.72
N THR A 251 -1.53 24.29 2.64
CA THR A 251 -2.01 24.49 1.28
C THR A 251 -2.21 23.13 0.62
N PHE A 252 -3.46 22.80 0.36
CA PHE A 252 -3.87 21.60 -0.34
C PHE A 252 -3.94 21.90 -1.84
N TYR A 253 -3.21 21.13 -2.64
CA TYR A 253 -3.21 21.25 -4.10
C TYR A 253 -4.13 20.19 -4.72
N TYR A 254 -5.17 20.65 -5.40
CA TYR A 254 -6.20 19.82 -6.02
C TYR A 254 -6.48 20.29 -7.45
N PHE A 255 -5.99 19.53 -8.44
CA PHE A 255 -6.14 19.78 -9.88
C PHE A 255 -5.86 21.23 -10.29
N GLY A 256 -4.69 21.74 -9.91
CA GLY A 256 -4.24 23.10 -10.20
C GLY A 256 -4.93 24.19 -9.37
N LYS A 257 -5.78 23.82 -8.40
CA LYS A 257 -6.38 24.73 -7.43
C LYS A 257 -5.71 24.59 -6.08
N GLU A 258 -5.66 25.69 -5.35
CA GLU A 258 -5.15 25.74 -4.00
C GLU A 258 -6.30 25.95 -3.02
N ILE A 259 -6.29 25.16 -1.95
CA ILE A 259 -7.18 25.33 -0.79
C ILE A 259 -6.29 25.60 0.40
N GLN A 260 -6.40 26.80 0.98
CA GLN A 260 -5.58 27.20 2.11
C GLN A 260 -6.36 26.98 3.40
N MET A 261 -5.71 26.37 4.38
CA MET A 261 -6.20 26.22 5.74
C MET A 261 -5.20 26.88 6.69
N ASN A 262 -5.63 27.96 7.35
CA ASN A 262 -4.83 28.63 8.37
C ASN A 262 -5.40 28.30 9.75
N LEU A 263 -4.56 27.67 10.60
CA LEU A 263 -4.90 27.34 11.97
C LEU A 263 -4.43 28.47 12.90
N TYR A 264 -5.35 28.99 13.71
CA TYR A 264 -5.11 29.98 14.75
C TYR A 264 -5.52 29.42 16.12
N ASP A 265 -5.33 30.20 17.18
CA ASP A 265 -5.78 29.86 18.52
C ASP A 265 -7.32 29.80 18.60
N GLY A 266 -7.86 28.57 18.58
CA GLY A 266 -9.30 28.31 18.64
C GLY A 266 -10.06 28.64 17.36
N LYS A 267 -9.37 28.93 16.24
CA LYS A 267 -10.01 29.31 14.97
C LYS A 267 -9.33 28.68 13.78
N VAL A 268 -10.11 28.44 12.74
CA VAL A 268 -9.63 27.99 11.43
C VAL A 268 -10.24 28.85 10.34
N GLU A 269 -9.39 29.26 9.41
CA GLU A 269 -9.77 29.89 8.15
C GLU A 269 -9.57 28.88 7.02
N ILE A 270 -10.57 28.74 6.16
CA ILE A 270 -10.49 27.97 4.92
C ILE A 270 -10.72 28.91 3.75
N GLN A 271 -9.80 28.91 2.80
CA GLN A 271 -9.90 29.65 1.56
C GLN A 271 -9.86 28.69 0.36
N ASP A 272 -10.94 28.63 -0.42
CA ASP A 272 -11.06 27.85 -1.67
C ASP A 272 -11.44 28.80 -2.81
N GLY A 273 -10.43 29.30 -3.52
CA GLY A 273 -10.59 30.36 -4.50
C GLY A 273 -11.10 31.66 -3.86
N THR A 274 -12.31 32.07 -4.25
CA THR A 274 -12.98 33.27 -3.71
C THR A 274 -13.82 33.01 -2.47
N LEU A 275 -14.02 31.72 -2.11
CA LEU A 275 -14.78 31.34 -0.93
C LEU A 275 -13.86 31.39 0.29
N GLU A 276 -14.22 32.22 1.27
CA GLU A 276 -13.54 32.33 2.56
C GLU A 276 -14.53 31.93 3.66
N GLN A 277 -14.18 30.92 4.45
CA GLN A 277 -14.98 30.41 5.56
C GLN A 277 -14.18 30.42 6.86
N TRP A 278 -14.85 30.76 7.96
CA TRP A 278 -14.24 30.82 9.28
C TRP A 278 -14.97 29.92 10.25
N PHE A 279 -14.20 29.24 11.09
CA PHE A 279 -14.73 28.32 12.07
C PHE A 279 -14.10 28.58 13.44
N ASP A 280 -14.92 28.59 14.49
CA ASP A 280 -14.44 28.40 15.87
C ASP A 280 -14.29 26.89 16.13
N LEU A 281 -13.13 26.51 16.65
CA LEU A 281 -12.76 25.14 17.02
C LEU A 281 -12.28 25.10 18.47
N LYS A 282 -12.44 23.96 19.14
CA LYS A 282 -11.81 23.78 20.44
C LYS A 282 -10.29 23.64 20.26
N PRO A 283 -9.47 24.04 21.25
CA PRO A 283 -8.02 23.84 21.20
C PRO A 283 -7.61 22.40 20.93
N GLU A 284 -8.39 21.44 21.46
CA GLU A 284 -8.18 19.99 21.29
C GLU A 284 -8.25 19.57 19.81
N ASP A 285 -9.23 20.09 19.07
CA ASP A 285 -9.43 19.78 17.65
C ASP A 285 -8.26 20.34 16.80
N ILE A 286 -7.76 21.52 17.16
CA ILE A 286 -6.59 22.12 16.49
C ILE A 286 -5.35 21.25 16.68
N GLU A 287 -5.12 20.76 17.90
CA GLU A 287 -4.01 19.86 18.16
C GLU A 287 -4.15 18.51 17.45
N GLN A 288 -5.38 17.99 17.27
CA GLN A 288 -5.60 16.77 16.46
C GLN A 288 -5.24 16.98 14.98
N ILE A 289 -5.64 18.11 14.39
CA ILE A 289 -5.28 18.45 13.01
C ILE A 289 -3.74 18.56 12.88
N ARG A 290 -3.08 19.22 13.84
CA ARG A 290 -1.61 19.33 13.88
C ARG A 290 -0.91 17.98 14.12
N ALA A 291 -1.49 17.10 14.94
CA ALA A 291 -0.92 15.79 15.22
C ALA A 291 -0.89 14.90 13.96
N GLY A 292 -1.86 15.06 13.05
CA GLY A 292 -1.86 14.41 11.74
C GLY A 292 -0.61 14.70 10.91
N PHE A 293 0.05 15.84 11.15
CA PHE A 293 1.34 16.19 10.55
C PHE A 293 2.55 15.67 11.35
N SER A 294 2.43 15.57 12.68
CA SER A 294 3.54 15.31 13.61
C SER A 294 3.92 13.82 13.75
N ALA A 295 3.03 12.90 13.36
CA ALA A 295 3.27 11.44 13.44
C ALA A 295 4.16 10.91 12.29
N ALA A 296 5.07 11.74 11.79
CA ALA A 296 5.91 11.50 10.61
C ALA A 296 7.36 11.17 11.00
#